data_AF-A0A926DHX6-F1
#
_entry.id   AF-A0A926DHX6-F1
#
_cell.length_a   1.000
_cell.length_b   1.000
_cell.length_c   1.000
_cell.angle_alpha   90.00
_cell.angle_beta   90.00
_cell.angle_gamma   90.00
#
_symmetry.space_group_name_H-M   'P 1'
#
loop_
_entity.id
_entity.type
_entity.pdbx_description
1 polymer ?
#
loop_
_entity_poly.entity_id
_entity_poly.type
_entity_poly.pdbx_seq_one_letter_code
_entity_poly.pdbx_strand_id
1 'polypeptide(L)'
;MTKLNEFIEYLNKETENKSLYAWGGQGEAATPEAIKRRESEKNNRERVMRLYEQRISQGYGEMKLFDCSGLGTYFLYNQKKWIPGDTTANGLKSKCQVLSRSELTKGDWVFRVYQTGKDKGKAYHIGYIVDNSLNVIEAKGRDDGVVKRSLNASGSGYWNAYGRPELFREEIEGASPEDGMVEVLGGSVNVRAGDNTAAAILGVAHKGDSFLLEGVSASGWYKIDYDGKDGYISSRSDLTKVTGGISTSFTVGRLLKKTSPLMTGEDVKDVQAALIAKGYSCGSTGADGEFGSNTQKAVEAFQKAAGLTADGIVGEKTTQALGGEWKAAETTWTVSRILKKTSPLMKGADVKNVQTALIAKGYSCGGTGADGEFGKNTESAVKSFQKAAGLAVDGKAGKNTVTKLGGKWEG
;
A
#
# COMPACT_ATOMS: atom_id res chain seq x y z
N MET A 1 4.51 -2.34 15.39
CA MET A 1 4.86 -0.91 15.47
C MET A 1 5.73 -0.58 14.26
N THR A 2 5.51 0.54 13.56
CA THR A 2 6.28 0.87 12.34
C THR A 2 7.70 1.33 12.70
N LYS A 3 8.66 1.33 11.76
CA LYS A 3 10.06 1.69 12.06
C LYS A 3 10.18 3.14 12.54
N LEU A 4 9.40 4.04 11.93
CA LEU A 4 9.34 5.45 12.32
C LEU A 4 8.86 5.62 13.76
N ASN A 5 7.78 4.93 14.13
CA ASN A 5 7.23 5.05 15.48
C ASN A 5 8.17 4.45 16.53
N GLU A 6 8.87 3.35 16.21
CA GLU A 6 9.86 2.77 17.10
C GLU A 6 11.06 3.72 17.32
N PHE A 7 11.52 4.39 16.26
CA PHE A 7 12.58 5.39 16.37
C PHE A 7 12.17 6.62 17.18
N ILE A 8 10.94 7.10 16.98
CA ILE A 8 10.40 8.24 17.73
C ILE A 8 10.21 7.89 19.22
N GLU A 9 9.76 6.69 19.53
CA GLU A 9 9.64 6.22 20.92
C GLU A 9 11.01 6.21 21.61
N TYR A 10 12.05 5.71 20.92
CA TYR A 10 13.43 5.79 21.39
C TYR A 10 13.88 7.24 21.66
N LEU A 11 13.63 8.17 20.73
CA LEU A 11 14.01 9.58 20.90
C LEU A 11 13.30 10.25 22.08
N ASN A 12 12.00 9.98 22.27
CA ASN A 12 11.24 10.48 23.41
C ASN A 12 11.80 9.90 24.71
N LYS A 13 12.10 8.60 24.76
CA LYS A 13 12.70 7.95 25.93
C LYS A 13 14.02 8.60 26.35
N GLU A 14 14.91 8.91 25.41
CA GLU A 14 16.19 9.57 25.74
C GLU A 14 15.99 11.03 26.20
N THR A 15 14.90 11.68 25.79
CA THR A 15 14.50 12.99 26.31
C THR A 15 13.94 12.89 27.74
N GLU A 16 13.13 11.87 28.03
CA GLU A 16 12.57 11.58 29.35
C GLU A 16 13.66 11.21 30.35
N ASN A 17 14.61 10.36 29.92
CA ASN A 17 15.78 9.98 30.71
C ASN A 17 16.74 11.14 30.99
N LYS A 18 16.53 12.31 30.36
CA LYS A 18 17.46 13.44 30.39
C LYS A 18 18.87 12.98 30.00
N SER A 19 19.00 12.26 28.89
CA SER A 19 20.32 11.88 28.37
C SER A 19 21.17 13.10 28.02
N LEU A 20 22.48 12.95 28.11
CA LEU A 20 23.47 14.01 28.06
C LEU A 20 24.14 14.12 26.69
N TYR A 21 24.75 15.27 26.44
CA TYR A 21 25.60 15.48 25.28
C TYR A 21 27.06 15.31 25.66
N ALA A 22 27.82 14.53 24.89
CA ALA A 22 29.28 14.54 24.91
C ALA A 22 29.80 14.27 23.49
N TRP A 23 30.91 14.93 23.11
CA TRP A 23 31.49 14.74 21.79
C TRP A 23 31.87 13.26 21.54
N GLY A 24 31.40 12.70 20.43
CA GLY A 24 31.60 11.29 20.09
C GLY A 24 30.76 10.29 20.90
N GLY A 25 29.82 10.76 21.72
CA GLY A 25 28.92 9.88 22.47
C GLY A 25 27.98 9.14 21.53
N GLN A 26 27.80 7.83 21.75
CA GLN A 26 26.97 6.98 20.90
C GLN A 26 26.12 5.99 21.71
N GLY A 27 25.55 6.45 22.82
CA GLY A 27 24.59 5.69 23.61
C GLY A 27 25.17 4.83 24.73
N GLU A 28 26.45 5.00 25.06
CA GLU A 28 26.99 4.47 26.30
C GLU A 28 26.34 5.13 27.54
N ALA A 29 26.32 4.41 28.66
CA ALA A 29 25.82 4.94 29.92
C ALA A 29 26.62 6.18 30.36
N ALA A 30 25.91 7.20 30.85
CA ALA A 30 26.54 8.40 31.38
C ALA A 30 27.08 8.13 32.80
N THR A 31 28.39 7.96 32.90
CA THR A 31 29.11 7.92 34.17
C THR A 31 30.19 9.01 34.19
N PRO A 32 30.66 9.45 35.37
CA PRO A 32 31.77 10.40 35.46
C PRO A 32 33.01 9.97 34.66
N GLU A 33 33.31 8.67 34.63
CA GLU A 33 34.42 8.08 33.86
C GLU A 33 34.15 8.13 32.36
N ALA A 34 32.93 7.82 31.92
CA ALA A 34 32.54 7.92 30.52
C ALA A 34 32.62 9.38 30.03
N ILE A 35 32.13 10.34 30.82
CA ILE A 35 32.21 11.78 30.53
C ILE A 35 33.68 12.22 30.43
N LYS A 36 34.53 11.82 31.40
CA LYS A 36 35.98 12.11 31.37
C LYS A 36 36.67 11.57 30.12
N ARG A 37 36.30 10.37 29.66
CA ARG A 37 36.88 9.77 28.45
C ARG A 37 36.46 10.48 27.17
N ARG A 38 35.22 10.97 27.08
CA ARG A 38 34.71 11.66 25.88
C ARG A 38 35.15 13.12 25.79
N GLU A 39 35.26 13.80 26.92
CA GLU A 39 35.60 15.22 26.98
C GLU A 39 37.02 15.43 27.51
N SER A 40 37.99 15.50 26.59
CA SER A 40 39.40 15.72 26.91
C SER A 40 39.66 17.14 27.44
N GLU A 41 39.00 18.16 26.87
CA GLU A 41 39.09 19.54 27.35
C GLU A 41 38.38 19.75 28.68
N LYS A 42 39.09 20.35 29.64
CA LYS A 42 38.62 20.58 31.00
C LYS A 42 37.30 21.35 31.05
N ASN A 43 37.19 22.48 30.33
CA ASN A 43 35.99 23.33 30.36
C ASN A 43 34.76 22.61 29.79
N ASN A 44 34.94 21.85 28.70
CA ASN A 44 33.86 21.08 28.11
C ASN A 44 33.39 19.95 29.03
N ARG A 45 34.35 19.25 29.64
CA ARG A 45 34.07 18.21 30.62
C ARG A 45 33.30 18.73 31.83
N GLU A 46 33.72 19.87 32.38
CA GLU A 46 33.06 20.48 33.54
C GLU A 46 31.62 20.90 33.25
N ARG A 47 31.31 21.33 32.02
CA ARG A 47 29.92 21.63 31.60
C ARG A 47 29.04 20.38 31.62
N VAL A 48 29.52 19.29 31.03
CA VAL A 48 28.78 18.02 31.01
C VAL A 48 28.64 17.43 32.42
N MET A 49 29.71 17.47 33.23
CA MET A 49 29.69 17.01 34.62
C MET A 49 28.71 17.81 35.47
N ARG A 50 28.65 19.14 35.32
CA ARG A 50 27.69 19.98 36.04
C ARG A 50 26.25 19.58 35.74
N LEU A 51 25.94 19.36 34.46
CA LEU A 51 24.60 18.92 34.06
C LEU A 51 24.29 17.50 34.54
N TYR A 52 25.28 16.60 34.51
CA TYR A 52 25.17 15.24 35.05
C TYR A 52 24.83 15.26 36.54
N GLU A 53 25.61 15.97 37.36
CA GLU A 53 25.40 16.09 38.80
C GLU A 53 24.04 16.71 39.14
N GLN A 54 23.64 17.73 38.38
CA GLN A 54 22.31 18.34 38.50
C GLN A 54 21.19 17.31 38.25
N ARG A 55 21.29 16.50 37.19
CA ARG A 55 20.27 15.49 36.85
C ARG A 55 20.23 14.33 37.83
N ILE A 56 21.39 13.90 38.33
CA ILE A 56 21.47 12.91 39.42
C ILE A 56 20.76 13.45 40.68
N SER A 57 20.97 14.72 41.03
CA SER A 57 20.28 15.35 42.18
C SER A 57 18.76 15.46 41.98
N GLN A 58 18.29 15.41 40.73
CA GLN A 58 16.87 15.40 40.35
C GLN A 58 16.30 13.97 40.23
N GLY A 59 17.10 12.92 40.47
CA GLY A 59 16.67 11.52 40.47
C GLY A 59 16.79 10.81 39.12
N TYR A 60 17.43 11.39 38.11
CA TYR A 60 17.66 10.72 36.82
C TYR A 60 18.86 9.77 36.91
N GLY A 61 18.67 8.49 36.58
CA GLY A 61 19.72 7.46 36.69
C GLY A 61 20.07 6.71 35.39
N GLU A 62 19.17 6.68 34.40
CA GLU A 62 19.35 5.91 33.15
C GLU A 62 19.85 6.76 31.98
N MET A 63 20.64 7.80 32.27
CA MET A 63 21.17 8.71 31.27
C MET A 63 22.22 8.03 30.39
N LYS A 64 22.25 8.41 29.11
CA LYS A 64 23.30 8.05 28.14
C LYS A 64 24.04 9.27 27.62
N LEU A 65 25.17 9.05 26.95
CA LEU A 65 25.94 10.08 26.26
C LEU A 65 25.73 10.00 24.75
N PHE A 66 25.41 11.14 24.13
CA PHE A 66 25.27 11.27 22.69
C PHE A 66 25.99 12.50 22.15
N ASP A 67 26.53 12.43 20.94
CA ASP A 67 26.68 13.62 20.09
C ASP A 67 25.45 13.82 19.21
N CYS A 68 25.45 14.87 18.39
CA CYS A 68 24.29 15.24 17.56
C CYS A 68 23.77 14.08 16.69
N SER A 69 24.66 13.43 15.94
CA SER A 69 24.36 12.27 15.11
C SER A 69 24.32 10.97 15.90
N GLY A 70 25.05 10.89 17.01
CA GLY A 70 25.16 9.75 17.90
C GLY A 70 23.82 9.33 18.49
N LEU A 71 22.95 10.31 18.76
CA LEU A 71 21.56 10.08 19.18
C LEU A 71 20.81 9.19 18.18
N GLY A 72 20.77 9.57 16.90
CA GLY A 72 20.11 8.73 15.88
C GLY A 72 20.90 7.47 15.56
N THR A 73 22.23 7.59 15.45
CA THR A 73 23.15 6.50 15.08
C THR A 73 23.03 5.31 16.02
N TYR A 74 22.96 5.54 17.33
CA TYR A 74 22.86 4.45 18.30
C TYR A 74 21.67 3.55 18.01
N PHE A 75 20.50 4.12 17.75
CA PHE A 75 19.33 3.33 17.44
C PHE A 75 19.35 2.78 16.01
N LEU A 76 19.49 3.65 15.02
CA LEU A 76 19.33 3.32 13.59
C LEU A 76 20.40 2.36 13.09
N TYR A 77 21.63 2.46 13.60
CA TYR A 77 22.76 1.65 13.17
C TYR A 77 23.25 0.67 14.24
N ASN A 78 23.48 1.11 15.49
CA ASN A 78 24.07 0.21 16.48
C ASN A 78 23.08 -0.87 16.93
N GLN A 79 21.84 -0.49 17.24
CA GLN A 79 20.80 -1.43 17.68
C GLN A 79 20.07 -2.10 16.52
N LYS A 80 19.61 -1.33 15.53
CA LYS A 80 18.69 -1.83 14.49
C LYS A 80 19.33 -2.25 13.18
N LYS A 81 20.54 -1.76 12.88
CA LYS A 81 21.24 -2.02 11.60
C LYS A 81 20.41 -1.59 10.35
N TRP A 82 19.52 -0.62 10.49
CA TRP A 82 18.63 -0.17 9.41
C TRP A 82 19.30 0.80 8.44
N ILE A 83 20.34 1.52 8.88
CA ILE A 83 21.09 2.45 8.05
C ILE A 83 22.56 2.08 8.07
N PRO A 84 23.08 1.44 7.00
CA PRO A 84 24.51 1.13 6.91
C PRO A 84 25.34 2.37 6.49
N GLY A 85 26.65 2.28 6.69
CA GLY A 85 27.62 3.26 6.20
C GLY A 85 27.81 4.48 7.10
N ASP A 86 28.08 5.63 6.49
CA ASP A 86 28.34 6.89 7.21
C ASP A 86 27.08 7.42 7.90
N THR A 87 27.10 7.44 9.23
CA THR A 87 26.03 7.95 10.08
C THR A 87 26.39 9.27 10.78
N THR A 88 27.42 9.99 10.33
CA THR A 88 27.65 11.38 10.74
C THR A 88 26.44 12.25 10.35
N ALA A 89 26.30 13.45 10.90
CA ALA A 89 25.21 14.36 10.49
C ALA A 89 25.17 14.57 8.96
N ASN A 90 26.34 14.68 8.33
CA ASN A 90 26.46 14.77 6.86
C ASN A 90 26.11 13.46 6.16
N GLY A 91 26.59 12.33 6.70
CA GLY A 91 26.27 10.99 6.18
C GLY A 91 24.78 10.68 6.22
N LEU A 92 24.10 11.05 7.30
CA LEU A 92 22.65 10.93 7.45
C LEU A 92 21.90 11.87 6.49
N LYS A 93 22.35 13.13 6.37
CA LYS A 93 21.79 14.08 5.39
C LYS A 93 21.87 13.54 3.96
N SER A 94 22.97 12.88 3.59
CA SER A 94 23.14 12.32 2.24
C SER A 94 22.17 11.18 1.90
N LYS A 95 21.50 10.60 2.91
CA LYS A 95 20.51 9.53 2.78
C LYS A 95 19.07 10.05 2.80
N CYS A 96 18.91 11.36 2.72
CA CYS A 96 17.63 12.01 2.69
C CYS A 96 17.34 12.59 1.30
N GLN A 97 16.08 12.53 0.90
CA GLN A 97 15.54 13.46 -0.09
C GLN A 97 15.61 14.87 0.49
N VAL A 98 16.05 15.83 -0.32
CA VAL A 98 16.12 17.24 0.08
C VAL A 98 14.71 17.81 0.12
N LEU A 99 14.39 18.55 1.19
CA LEU A 99 13.10 19.21 1.36
C LEU A 99 13.24 20.73 1.50
N SER A 100 12.19 21.45 1.14
CA SER A 100 11.92 22.80 1.60
C SER A 100 11.29 22.78 3.00
N ARG A 101 11.30 23.95 3.66
CA ARG A 101 10.76 24.07 5.03
C ARG A 101 9.26 23.77 5.11
N SER A 102 8.50 24.11 4.06
CA SER A 102 7.05 23.92 4.01
C SER A 102 6.63 22.46 3.86
N GLU A 103 7.55 21.58 3.45
CA GLU A 103 7.28 20.15 3.26
C GLU A 103 7.52 19.31 4.53
N LEU A 104 8.08 19.93 5.57
CA LEU A 104 8.43 19.25 6.82
C LEU A 104 7.21 18.64 7.50
N THR A 105 7.33 17.39 7.91
CA THR A 105 6.35 16.66 8.70
C THR A 105 7.04 15.74 9.72
N LYS A 106 6.24 15.02 10.52
CA LYS A 106 6.71 14.00 11.46
C LYS A 106 7.57 12.96 10.72
N GLY A 107 8.78 12.73 11.23
CA GLY A 107 9.74 11.76 10.68
C GLY A 107 10.83 12.36 9.80
N ASP A 108 10.65 13.61 9.36
CA ASP A 108 11.71 14.34 8.64
C ASP A 108 12.83 14.77 9.58
N TRP A 109 14.01 14.96 9.00
CA TRP A 109 15.22 15.37 9.71
C TRP A 109 15.60 16.79 9.33
N VAL A 110 16.12 17.53 10.31
CA VAL A 110 16.55 18.92 10.15
C VAL A 110 18.03 19.01 10.44
N PHE A 111 18.72 19.88 9.70
CA PHE A 111 20.17 19.95 9.72
C PHE A 111 20.66 21.39 9.84
N ARG A 112 21.85 21.53 10.43
CA ARG A 112 22.66 22.73 10.24
C ARG A 112 23.82 22.40 9.33
N VAL A 113 23.91 23.15 8.24
CA VAL A 113 24.98 23.06 7.25
C VAL A 113 25.79 24.33 7.20
N TYR A 114 27.08 24.20 6.84
CA TYR A 114 27.92 25.34 6.56
C TYR A 114 27.37 26.10 5.34
N GLN A 115 27.22 27.43 5.47
CA GLN A 115 26.68 28.27 4.40
C GLN A 115 27.78 28.80 3.46
N THR A 116 29.02 28.85 3.94
CA THR A 116 30.18 29.42 3.25
C THR A 116 31.41 28.55 3.44
N GLY A 117 32.47 28.83 2.67
CA GLY A 117 33.75 28.13 2.77
C GLY A 117 33.78 26.75 2.10
N LYS A 118 34.89 26.04 2.29
CA LYS A 118 35.18 24.74 1.63
C LYS A 118 34.21 23.62 1.99
N ASP A 119 33.54 23.71 3.12
CA ASP A 119 32.60 22.71 3.64
C ASP A 119 31.13 23.10 3.40
N LYS A 120 30.88 24.12 2.56
CA LYS A 120 29.53 24.59 2.23
C LYS A 120 28.61 23.42 1.85
N GLY A 121 27.45 23.35 2.49
CA GLY A 121 26.43 22.31 2.29
C GLY A 121 26.63 21.03 3.10
N LYS A 122 27.79 20.84 3.75
CA LYS A 122 28.00 19.72 4.68
C LYS A 122 27.28 19.96 6.00
N ALA A 123 26.58 18.94 6.49
CA ALA A 123 25.91 19.03 7.78
C ALA A 123 26.87 18.78 8.94
N TYR A 124 26.79 19.63 9.97
CA TYR A 124 27.55 19.50 11.21
C TYR A 124 26.65 19.30 12.43
N HIS A 125 25.33 19.38 12.25
CA HIS A 125 24.35 19.17 13.31
C HIS A 125 23.06 18.60 12.72
N ILE A 126 22.33 17.80 13.49
CA ILE A 126 21.09 17.13 13.10
C ILE A 126 20.07 17.16 14.25
N GLY A 127 18.78 17.22 13.90
CA GLY A 127 17.65 16.97 14.78
C GLY A 127 16.56 16.19 14.05
N TYR A 128 15.65 15.60 14.81
CA TYR A 128 14.62 14.68 14.31
C TYR A 128 13.23 15.22 14.63
N ILE A 129 12.37 15.39 13.62
CA ILE A 129 10.99 15.86 13.84
C ILE A 129 10.13 14.69 14.33
N VAL A 130 9.54 14.82 15.52
CA VAL A 130 8.90 13.69 16.21
C VAL A 130 7.37 13.76 16.28
N ASP A 131 6.77 14.89 15.89
CA ASP A 131 5.32 15.06 15.87
C ASP A 131 4.86 16.11 14.84
N ASN A 132 3.55 16.16 14.61
CA ASN A 132 2.92 17.03 13.61
C ASN A 132 3.00 18.52 13.96
N SER A 133 3.36 18.86 15.20
CA SER A 133 3.62 20.24 15.62
C SER A 133 5.05 20.70 15.31
N LEU A 134 5.79 19.87 14.56
CA LEU A 134 7.19 20.07 14.18
C LEU A 134 8.10 20.25 15.41
N ASN A 135 7.84 19.51 16.49
CA ASN A 135 8.81 19.44 17.57
C ASN A 135 10.01 18.61 17.13
N VAL A 136 11.20 19.10 17.45
CA VAL A 136 12.49 18.51 17.13
C VAL A 136 13.11 17.95 18.40
N ILE A 137 13.58 16.70 18.33
CA ILE A 137 14.49 16.13 19.32
C ILE A 137 15.91 16.20 18.78
N GLU A 138 16.84 16.71 19.58
CA GLU A 138 18.26 16.80 19.25
C GLU A 138 19.13 16.61 20.50
N ALA A 139 20.34 16.08 20.33
CA ALA A 139 21.40 16.22 21.33
C ALA A 139 22.04 17.60 21.13
N LYS A 140 21.51 18.61 21.83
CA LYS A 140 21.72 20.04 21.55
C LYS A 140 23.13 20.52 21.91
N GLY A 141 23.68 20.04 23.01
CA GLY A 141 24.98 20.48 23.48
C GLY A 141 25.20 20.21 24.97
N ARG A 142 26.41 20.52 25.43
CA ARG A 142 26.94 20.12 26.75
C ARG A 142 26.14 20.62 27.95
N ASP A 143 25.49 21.78 27.82
CA ASP A 143 24.69 22.39 28.90
C ASP A 143 23.20 21.99 28.84
N ASP A 144 22.77 21.31 27.78
CA ASP A 144 21.36 20.99 27.53
C ASP A 144 21.09 19.49 27.44
N GLY A 145 22.04 18.69 26.94
CA GLY A 145 21.84 17.28 26.61
C GLY A 145 20.84 17.05 25.48
N VAL A 146 20.07 15.97 25.58
CA VAL A 146 18.96 15.64 24.68
C VAL A 146 17.72 16.43 25.08
N VAL A 147 17.16 17.19 24.14
CA VAL A 147 16.00 18.06 24.38
C VAL A 147 14.96 17.88 23.28
N LYS A 148 13.68 18.06 23.64
CA LYS A 148 12.56 18.23 22.71
C LYS A 148 12.11 19.69 22.72
N ARG A 149 12.00 20.31 21.55
CA ARG A 149 11.59 21.72 21.42
C ARG A 149 10.97 22.01 20.07
N SER A 150 10.19 23.08 19.97
CA SER A 150 9.63 23.53 18.67
C SER A 150 10.76 23.78 17.65
N LEU A 151 10.51 23.48 16.38
CA LEU A 151 11.41 23.80 15.25
C LEU A 151 11.97 25.23 15.29
N ASN A 152 11.20 26.18 15.83
CA ASN A 152 11.55 27.61 15.89
C ASN A 152 12.21 28.05 17.21
N ALA A 153 12.50 27.14 18.14
CA ALA A 153 12.99 27.51 19.47
C ALA A 153 14.34 28.26 19.49
N SER A 154 15.12 28.20 18.40
CA SER A 154 16.35 28.99 18.21
C SER A 154 16.25 30.02 17.09
N GLY A 155 15.03 30.40 16.71
CA GLY A 155 14.74 31.23 15.55
C GLY A 155 14.54 30.41 14.27
N SER A 156 13.76 30.97 13.35
CA SER A 156 13.32 30.28 12.12
C SER A 156 14.47 29.88 11.18
N GLY A 157 15.59 30.61 11.21
CA GLY A 157 16.79 30.34 10.41
C GLY A 157 17.82 29.40 11.06
N TYR A 158 17.58 28.91 12.28
CA TYR A 158 18.56 28.05 12.98
C TYR A 158 18.85 26.75 12.22
N TRP A 159 17.78 26.09 11.78
CA TRP A 159 17.81 24.94 10.88
C TRP A 159 17.77 25.45 9.45
N ASN A 160 18.82 25.14 8.68
CA ASN A 160 19.05 25.72 7.36
C ASN A 160 19.16 24.66 6.25
N ALA A 161 18.85 23.40 6.56
CA ALA A 161 18.64 22.32 5.60
C ALA A 161 17.67 21.28 6.19
N TYR A 162 16.92 20.62 5.32
CA TYR A 162 15.83 19.72 5.68
C TYR A 162 15.90 18.48 4.79
N GLY A 163 15.52 17.31 5.32
CA GLY A 163 15.47 16.12 4.49
C GLY A 163 14.59 15.01 5.04
N ARG A 164 13.97 14.30 4.11
CA ARG A 164 13.18 13.10 4.39
C ARG A 164 14.06 11.86 4.26
N PRO A 165 14.32 11.11 5.34
CA PRO A 165 15.12 9.90 5.26
C PRO A 165 14.40 8.84 4.41
N GLU A 166 15.13 8.25 3.46
CA GLU A 166 14.63 7.15 2.63
C GLU A 166 14.00 6.03 3.47
N LEU A 167 14.63 5.73 4.61
CA LEU A 167 14.23 4.68 5.55
C LEU A 167 12.77 4.78 5.99
N PHE A 168 12.22 6.00 6.10
CA PHE A 168 10.85 6.24 6.55
C PHE A 168 9.96 6.80 5.44
N ARG A 169 10.43 6.91 4.18
CA ARG A 169 9.68 7.57 3.12
C ARG A 169 8.28 6.98 2.96
N GLU A 170 8.17 5.66 2.82
CA GLU A 170 6.87 4.99 2.69
C GLU A 170 5.95 5.20 3.90
N GLU A 171 6.51 5.27 5.11
CA GLU A 171 5.73 5.50 6.33
C GLU A 171 5.28 6.95 6.47
N ILE A 172 6.01 7.90 5.88
CA ILE A 172 5.73 9.34 5.92
C ILE A 172 4.80 9.75 4.77
N GLU A 173 5.02 9.22 3.57
CA GLU A 173 4.34 9.61 2.33
C GLU A 173 3.21 8.65 1.94
N GLY A 174 3.20 7.43 2.47
CA GLY A 174 2.45 6.31 1.90
C GLY A 174 3.27 5.57 0.83
N ALA A 175 2.69 4.53 0.22
CA ALA A 175 3.38 3.78 -0.83
C ALA A 175 3.89 4.70 -1.95
N SER A 176 5.05 4.34 -2.52
CA SER A 176 5.70 5.09 -3.60
C SER A 176 4.69 5.45 -4.71
N PRO A 177 4.68 6.70 -5.20
CA PRO A 177 3.77 7.15 -6.26
C PRO A 177 3.90 6.40 -7.58
N GLU A 178 4.97 5.65 -7.79
CA GLU A 178 5.25 4.99 -9.08
C GLU A 178 4.55 3.62 -9.23
N ASP A 179 4.00 3.06 -8.15
CA ASP A 179 3.33 1.75 -8.17
C ASP A 179 1.96 1.74 -7.47
N GLY A 180 1.42 2.91 -7.12
CA GLY A 180 0.23 3.05 -6.26
C GLY A 180 -1.11 3.15 -7.01
N MET A 181 -2.21 2.88 -6.29
CA MET A 181 -3.55 3.33 -6.72
C MET A 181 -4.00 4.47 -5.81
N VAL A 182 -4.79 5.41 -6.32
CA VAL A 182 -5.46 6.46 -5.53
C VAL A 182 -6.93 6.09 -5.39
N GLU A 183 -7.36 5.76 -4.18
CA GLU A 183 -8.76 5.46 -3.86
C GLU A 183 -9.48 6.71 -3.34
N VAL A 184 -10.71 6.92 -3.78
CA VAL A 184 -11.61 7.97 -3.28
C VAL A 184 -12.35 7.47 -2.03
N LEU A 185 -12.17 8.18 -0.91
CA LEU A 185 -12.64 7.74 0.41
C LEU A 185 -14.09 8.14 0.73
N GLY A 186 -14.55 9.28 0.23
CA GLY A 186 -15.81 9.88 0.65
C GLY A 186 -16.45 10.80 -0.39
N GLY A 187 -17.78 10.71 -0.52
CA GLY A 187 -18.58 11.57 -1.37
C GLY A 187 -18.14 11.52 -2.84
N SER A 188 -17.74 12.68 -3.36
CA SER A 188 -17.24 12.87 -4.72
C SER A 188 -16.10 13.88 -4.75
N VAL A 189 -15.14 13.68 -5.65
CA VAL A 189 -14.01 14.59 -5.88
C VAL A 189 -13.85 14.84 -7.38
N ASN A 190 -13.56 16.08 -7.76
CA ASN A 190 -13.33 16.41 -9.17
C ASN A 190 -11.96 15.91 -9.63
N VAL A 191 -11.94 15.24 -10.77
CA VAL A 191 -10.72 15.00 -11.55
C VAL A 191 -10.55 16.18 -12.50
N ARG A 192 -9.34 16.75 -12.55
CA ARG A 192 -9.05 18.00 -13.26
C ARG A 192 -7.93 17.83 -14.29
N ALA A 193 -7.91 18.73 -15.26
CA ALA A 193 -6.88 18.78 -16.32
C ALA A 193 -5.54 19.36 -15.84
N GLY A 194 -5.47 19.83 -14.60
CA GLY A 194 -4.28 20.43 -14.00
C GLY A 194 -4.31 20.32 -12.48
N ASP A 195 -3.15 20.53 -11.87
CA ASP A 195 -2.84 20.31 -10.46
C ASP A 195 -3.31 21.45 -9.52
N ASN A 196 -4.46 22.04 -9.83
CA ASN A 196 -5.06 23.14 -9.06
C ASN A 196 -6.58 23.21 -9.21
N THR A 197 -7.25 23.91 -8.29
CA THR A 197 -8.72 23.99 -8.25
C THR A 197 -9.35 24.86 -9.35
N ALA A 198 -8.56 25.68 -10.05
CA ALA A 198 -9.02 26.51 -11.16
C ALA A 198 -8.98 25.77 -12.51
N ALA A 199 -8.23 24.66 -12.61
CA ALA A 199 -8.15 23.85 -13.81
C ALA A 199 -9.50 23.24 -14.21
N ALA A 200 -9.68 23.03 -15.51
CA ALA A 200 -10.90 22.44 -16.06
C ALA A 200 -11.22 21.08 -15.43
N ILE A 201 -12.51 20.83 -15.15
CA ILE A 201 -12.99 19.57 -14.61
C ILE A 201 -13.09 18.56 -15.77
N LEU A 202 -12.36 17.45 -15.68
CA LEU A 202 -12.43 16.33 -16.62
C LEU A 202 -13.59 15.38 -16.28
N GLY A 203 -13.88 15.25 -14.97
CA GLY A 203 -14.96 14.41 -14.48
C GLY A 203 -15.06 14.47 -12.96
N VAL A 204 -15.93 13.62 -12.43
CA VAL A 204 -16.17 13.49 -10.99
C VAL A 204 -15.94 12.03 -10.63
N ALA A 205 -15.04 11.78 -9.68
CA ALA A 205 -14.82 10.47 -9.09
C ALA A 205 -15.62 10.34 -7.81
N HIS A 206 -16.12 9.15 -7.54
CA HIS A 206 -17.00 8.82 -6.41
C HIS A 206 -16.31 7.87 -5.45
N LYS A 207 -16.84 7.79 -4.22
CA LYS A 207 -16.34 6.84 -3.22
C LYS A 207 -16.20 5.42 -3.79
N GLY A 208 -15.00 4.83 -3.64
CA GLY A 208 -14.67 3.50 -4.13
C GLY A 208 -13.91 3.50 -5.46
N ASP A 209 -14.08 4.54 -6.29
CA ASP A 209 -13.30 4.72 -7.51
C ASP A 209 -11.82 4.74 -7.17
N SER A 210 -11.01 4.08 -8.00
CA SER A 210 -9.58 3.94 -7.78
C SER A 210 -8.83 4.09 -9.09
N PHE A 211 -7.80 4.95 -9.10
CA PHE A 211 -7.04 5.30 -10.31
C PHE A 211 -5.57 4.95 -10.13
N LEU A 212 -4.87 4.61 -11.22
CA LEU A 212 -3.43 4.43 -11.16
C LEU A 212 -2.76 5.76 -10.81
N LEU A 213 -1.92 5.76 -9.79
CA LEU A 213 -1.08 6.89 -9.43
C LEU A 213 0.11 6.91 -10.38
N GLU A 214 0.26 8.00 -11.13
CA GLU A 214 1.41 8.22 -12.01
C GLU A 214 2.47 9.13 -11.37
N GLY A 215 2.12 9.79 -10.26
CA GLY A 215 3.05 10.63 -9.52
C GLY A 215 2.36 11.68 -8.64
N VAL A 216 3.18 12.44 -7.93
CA VAL A 216 2.74 13.62 -7.18
C VAL A 216 3.28 14.85 -7.87
N SER A 217 2.39 15.76 -8.26
CA SER A 217 2.75 17.05 -8.85
C SER A 217 3.51 17.94 -7.86
N ALA A 218 4.20 18.96 -8.38
CA ALA A 218 4.91 19.94 -7.55
C ALA A 218 3.99 20.72 -6.59
N SER A 219 2.70 20.84 -6.90
CA SER A 219 1.70 21.46 -6.04
C SER A 219 1.10 20.49 -5.01
N GLY A 220 1.55 19.23 -5.00
CA GLY A 220 1.11 18.19 -4.08
C GLY A 220 -0.15 17.44 -4.51
N TRP A 221 -0.74 17.69 -5.69
CA TRP A 221 -1.86 16.89 -6.22
C TRP A 221 -1.37 15.55 -6.76
N TYR A 222 -2.24 14.54 -6.70
CA TYR A 222 -1.98 13.25 -7.33
C TYR A 222 -2.26 13.35 -8.84
N LYS A 223 -1.26 12.96 -9.64
CA LYS A 223 -1.40 12.73 -11.07
C LYS A 223 -1.83 11.28 -11.27
N ILE A 224 -2.93 11.07 -11.99
CA ILE A 224 -3.55 9.77 -12.18
C ILE A 224 -3.76 9.45 -13.65
N ASP A 225 -3.75 8.16 -14.00
CA ASP A 225 -4.34 7.71 -15.27
C ASP A 225 -5.86 7.82 -15.17
N TYR A 226 -6.43 8.72 -15.97
CA TYR A 226 -7.86 8.96 -16.07
C TYR A 226 -8.33 8.63 -17.49
N ASP A 227 -8.75 7.37 -17.68
CA ASP A 227 -9.18 6.83 -18.97
C ASP A 227 -8.09 6.93 -20.06
N GLY A 228 -6.85 6.53 -19.72
CA GLY A 228 -5.70 6.57 -20.63
C GLY A 228 -5.13 7.98 -20.86
N LYS A 229 -5.46 8.95 -20.00
CA LYS A 229 -5.01 10.34 -20.09
C LYS A 229 -4.61 10.87 -18.72
N ASP A 230 -3.73 11.86 -18.72
CA ASP A 230 -3.38 12.60 -17.51
C ASP A 230 -4.60 13.25 -16.86
N GLY A 231 -4.87 12.89 -15.61
CA GLY A 231 -5.82 13.57 -14.72
C GLY A 231 -5.15 13.96 -13.41
N TYR A 232 -5.70 14.98 -12.74
CA TYR A 232 -5.22 15.43 -11.43
C TYR A 232 -6.35 15.37 -10.41
N ILE A 233 -6.09 14.74 -9.27
CA ILE A 233 -7.05 14.56 -8.18
C ILE A 233 -6.45 15.04 -6.87
N SER A 234 -7.29 15.63 -6.00
CA SER A 234 -6.85 16.23 -4.75
C SER A 234 -6.23 15.18 -3.82
N SER A 235 -5.04 15.46 -3.28
CA SER A 235 -4.32 14.59 -2.33
C SER A 235 -4.74 14.73 -0.87
N ARG A 236 -5.72 15.61 -0.59
CA ARG A 236 -6.28 15.77 0.76
C ARG A 236 -6.73 14.43 1.33
N SER A 237 -6.25 14.13 2.53
CA SER A 237 -6.46 12.85 3.22
C SER A 237 -7.91 12.52 3.56
N ASP A 238 -8.81 13.50 3.53
CA ASP A 238 -10.25 13.29 3.70
C ASP A 238 -10.99 12.94 2.40
N LEU A 239 -10.35 13.14 1.24
CA LEU A 239 -10.93 12.89 -0.08
C LEU A 239 -10.33 11.64 -0.73
N THR A 240 -9.01 11.50 -0.66
CA THR A 240 -8.29 10.43 -1.33
C THR A 240 -7.22 9.82 -0.44
N LYS A 241 -6.83 8.60 -0.80
CA LYS A 241 -5.72 7.88 -0.17
C LYS A 241 -4.97 7.10 -1.23
N VAL A 242 -3.64 7.17 -1.17
CA VAL A 242 -2.81 6.20 -1.89
C VAL A 242 -2.96 4.85 -1.21
N THR A 243 -3.54 3.89 -1.90
CA THR A 243 -3.55 2.50 -1.48
C THR A 243 -2.24 1.84 -1.92
N GLY A 244 -1.69 1.01 -1.03
CA GLY A 244 -0.40 0.34 -1.25
C GLY A 244 -0.38 -0.40 -2.57
N GLY A 245 0.81 -0.44 -3.19
CA GLY A 245 0.98 -0.62 -4.62
C GLY A 245 0.25 -1.80 -5.24
N ILE A 246 0.00 -1.72 -6.55
CA ILE A 246 -0.60 -2.80 -7.36
C ILE A 246 -0.05 -4.11 -6.83
N SER A 247 -0.88 -4.87 -6.12
CA SER A 247 -0.40 -6.06 -5.44
C SER A 247 0.19 -6.96 -6.51
N THR A 248 1.51 -7.15 -6.48
CA THR A 248 2.22 -8.01 -7.42
C THR A 248 1.76 -9.47 -7.31
N SER A 249 0.94 -9.78 -6.31
CA SER A 249 0.17 -11.01 -6.19
C SER A 249 -1.28 -10.72 -5.77
N PHE A 250 -2.23 -10.92 -6.67
CA PHE A 250 -3.67 -11.00 -6.36
C PHE A 250 -4.16 -12.42 -6.64
N THR A 251 -5.30 -12.82 -6.05
CA THR A 251 -5.86 -14.16 -6.27
C THR A 251 -7.22 -14.07 -6.93
N VAL A 252 -7.43 -14.84 -7.99
CA VAL A 252 -8.76 -15.03 -8.61
C VAL A 252 -9.21 -16.47 -8.39
N GLY A 253 -10.40 -16.64 -7.80
CA GLY A 253 -10.95 -17.96 -7.50
C GLY A 253 -12.19 -18.38 -8.29
N ARG A 254 -12.69 -17.49 -9.17
CA ARG A 254 -13.86 -17.72 -10.02
C ARG A 254 -13.65 -17.06 -11.38
N LEU A 255 -14.37 -17.54 -12.40
CA LEU A 255 -14.35 -16.89 -13.71
C LEU A 255 -15.04 -15.53 -13.62
N LEU A 256 -14.31 -14.45 -13.91
CA LEU A 256 -14.89 -13.10 -13.98
C LEU A 256 -15.26 -12.77 -15.41
N LYS A 257 -16.46 -12.23 -15.60
CA LYS A 257 -17.00 -11.81 -16.89
C LYS A 257 -18.16 -10.84 -16.66
N LYS A 258 -18.55 -10.13 -17.71
CA LYS A 258 -19.76 -9.31 -17.68
C LYS A 258 -21.01 -10.20 -17.55
N THR A 259 -21.85 -9.89 -16.57
CA THR A 259 -23.13 -10.58 -16.29
C THR A 259 -24.25 -9.57 -16.04
N SER A 260 -25.49 -10.05 -15.82
CA SER A 260 -26.61 -9.22 -15.35
C SER A 260 -27.29 -9.93 -14.18
N PRO A 261 -27.16 -9.45 -12.92
CA PRO A 261 -26.42 -8.27 -12.48
C PRO A 261 -24.90 -8.41 -12.69
N LEU A 262 -24.15 -7.28 -12.68
CA LEU A 262 -22.70 -7.28 -12.85
C LEU A 262 -22.01 -8.12 -11.76
N MET A 263 -20.90 -8.76 -12.12
CA MET A 263 -20.02 -9.35 -11.11
C MET A 263 -19.33 -8.23 -10.35
N THR A 264 -19.35 -8.30 -9.02
CA THR A 264 -18.69 -7.35 -8.14
C THR A 264 -17.81 -8.05 -7.12
N GLY A 265 -16.80 -7.34 -6.60
CA GLY A 265 -15.96 -7.82 -5.51
C GLY A 265 -14.50 -7.37 -5.61
N GLU A 266 -13.72 -7.68 -4.57
CA GLU A 266 -12.30 -7.34 -4.51
C GLU A 266 -11.51 -8.03 -5.63
N ASP A 267 -11.89 -9.26 -6.00
CA ASP A 267 -11.27 -9.99 -7.12
C ASP A 267 -11.45 -9.29 -8.47
N VAL A 268 -12.58 -8.58 -8.65
CA VAL A 268 -12.81 -7.72 -9.82
C VAL A 268 -11.93 -6.48 -9.75
N LYS A 269 -11.85 -5.84 -8.57
CA LYS A 269 -11.05 -4.63 -8.34
C LYS A 269 -9.56 -4.88 -8.57
N ASP A 270 -9.03 -5.99 -8.04
CA ASP A 270 -7.65 -6.43 -8.24
C ASP A 270 -7.31 -6.63 -9.72
N VAL A 271 -8.22 -7.27 -10.47
CA VAL A 271 -8.04 -7.50 -11.91
C VAL A 271 -8.07 -6.18 -12.69
N GLN A 272 -8.98 -5.26 -12.35
CA GLN A 272 -9.01 -3.93 -12.96
C GLN A 272 -7.73 -3.16 -12.68
N ALA A 273 -7.22 -3.18 -11.45
CA ALA A 273 -5.95 -2.55 -11.09
C ALA A 273 -4.78 -3.13 -11.89
N ALA A 274 -4.70 -4.46 -12.02
CA ALA A 274 -3.67 -5.13 -12.82
C ALA A 274 -3.76 -4.80 -14.34
N LEU A 275 -4.97 -4.62 -14.87
CA LEU A 275 -5.19 -4.19 -16.25
C LEU A 275 -4.72 -2.75 -16.46
N ILE A 276 -5.14 -1.83 -15.60
CA ILE A 276 -4.78 -0.40 -15.68
C ILE A 276 -3.26 -0.24 -15.55
N ALA A 277 -2.63 -0.95 -14.62
CA ALA A 277 -1.17 -0.98 -14.45
C ALA A 277 -0.42 -1.41 -15.72
N LYS A 278 -1.03 -2.26 -16.56
CA LYS A 278 -0.47 -2.72 -17.84
C LYS A 278 -0.90 -1.83 -19.02
N GLY A 279 -1.54 -0.69 -18.77
CA GLY A 279 -1.98 0.27 -19.77
C GLY A 279 -3.34 -0.04 -20.41
N TYR A 280 -4.15 -0.92 -19.81
CA TYR A 280 -5.49 -1.25 -20.30
C TYR A 280 -6.56 -0.54 -19.45
N SER A 281 -7.04 0.61 -19.93
CA SER A 281 -8.08 1.40 -19.26
C SER A 281 -9.35 0.58 -19.01
N CYS A 282 -9.82 0.58 -17.76
CA CYS A 282 -11.13 0.06 -17.38
C CYS A 282 -12.24 1.14 -17.41
N GLY A 283 -11.94 2.33 -17.98
CA GLY A 283 -12.84 3.47 -18.09
C GLY A 283 -12.64 4.50 -16.98
N SER A 284 -13.53 5.51 -16.96
CA SER A 284 -13.40 6.72 -16.13
C SER A 284 -13.59 6.52 -14.63
N THR A 285 -13.98 5.33 -14.17
CA THR A 285 -14.08 4.96 -12.75
C THR A 285 -12.87 4.14 -12.27
N GLY A 286 -11.99 3.74 -13.20
CA GLY A 286 -10.79 2.95 -12.90
C GLY A 286 -11.12 1.55 -12.35
N ALA A 287 -10.50 1.19 -11.23
CA ALA A 287 -10.74 -0.06 -10.52
C ALA A 287 -11.85 0.12 -9.47
N ASP A 288 -13.10 0.07 -9.91
CA ASP A 288 -14.30 0.27 -9.09
C ASP A 288 -14.86 -1.02 -8.46
N GLY A 289 -14.33 -2.19 -8.84
CA GLY A 289 -14.79 -3.49 -8.38
C GLY A 289 -16.03 -4.00 -9.11
N GLU A 290 -16.46 -3.38 -10.22
CA GLU A 290 -17.59 -3.81 -11.04
C GLU A 290 -17.16 -4.29 -12.44
N PHE A 291 -17.51 -5.53 -12.81
CA PHE A 291 -17.13 -6.09 -14.10
C PHE A 291 -18.09 -5.62 -15.21
N GLY A 292 -17.97 -4.35 -15.57
CA GLY A 292 -18.78 -3.69 -16.60
C GLY A 292 -18.26 -3.89 -18.03
N SER A 293 -18.85 -3.13 -18.97
CA SER A 293 -18.46 -3.17 -20.39
C SER A 293 -17.04 -2.69 -20.66
N ASN A 294 -16.54 -1.72 -19.89
CA ASN A 294 -15.18 -1.20 -20.07
C ASN A 294 -14.14 -2.21 -19.56
N THR A 295 -14.36 -2.81 -18.39
CA THR A 295 -13.56 -3.93 -17.87
C THR A 295 -13.51 -5.09 -18.88
N GLN A 296 -14.65 -5.48 -19.47
CA GLN A 296 -14.67 -6.52 -20.50
C GLN A 296 -13.78 -6.16 -21.70
N LYS A 297 -13.88 -4.94 -22.23
CA LYS A 297 -13.05 -4.49 -23.36
C LYS A 297 -11.56 -4.47 -23.01
N ALA A 298 -11.22 -4.04 -21.79
CA ALA A 298 -9.85 -4.04 -21.29
C ALA A 298 -9.28 -5.47 -21.26
N VAL A 299 -10.07 -6.43 -20.76
CA VAL A 299 -9.71 -7.86 -20.75
C VAL A 299 -9.51 -8.39 -22.17
N GLU A 300 -10.43 -8.13 -23.10
CA GLU A 300 -10.32 -8.57 -24.50
C GLU A 300 -9.07 -8.01 -25.18
N ALA A 301 -8.76 -6.73 -24.95
CA ALA A 301 -7.57 -6.07 -25.47
C ALA A 301 -6.28 -6.66 -24.89
N PHE A 302 -6.24 -6.87 -23.57
CA PHE A 302 -5.11 -7.50 -22.89
C PHE A 302 -4.89 -8.93 -23.38
N GLN A 303 -5.96 -9.74 -23.46
CA GLN A 303 -5.90 -11.11 -23.96
C GLN A 303 -5.31 -11.16 -25.37
N LYS A 304 -5.77 -10.28 -26.26
CA LYS A 304 -5.24 -10.18 -27.63
C LYS A 304 -3.74 -9.87 -27.65
N ALA A 305 -3.29 -8.91 -26.84
CA ALA A 305 -1.89 -8.54 -26.75
C ALA A 305 -1.01 -9.64 -26.11
N ALA A 306 -1.57 -10.40 -25.16
CA ALA A 306 -0.92 -11.52 -24.49
C ALA A 306 -0.96 -12.84 -25.31
N GLY A 307 -1.53 -12.84 -26.52
CA GLY A 307 -1.65 -14.05 -27.36
C GLY A 307 -2.65 -15.08 -26.83
N LEU A 308 -3.61 -14.65 -26.01
CA LEU A 308 -4.71 -15.47 -25.49
C LEU A 308 -5.96 -15.34 -26.37
N THR A 309 -6.93 -16.23 -26.16
CA THR A 309 -8.27 -16.06 -26.73
C THR A 309 -8.90 -14.79 -26.16
N ALA A 310 -9.26 -13.83 -27.01
CA ALA A 310 -9.94 -12.59 -26.63
C ALA A 310 -11.44 -12.84 -26.42
N ASP A 311 -11.79 -13.56 -25.35
CA ASP A 311 -13.17 -13.92 -24.99
C ASP A 311 -13.78 -13.03 -23.89
N GLY A 312 -13.00 -12.10 -23.34
CA GLY A 312 -13.44 -11.18 -22.27
C GLY A 312 -13.64 -11.86 -20.93
N ILE A 313 -13.16 -13.10 -20.75
CA ILE A 313 -13.29 -13.88 -19.53
C ILE A 313 -11.95 -13.95 -18.79
N VAL A 314 -11.96 -13.58 -17.52
CA VAL A 314 -10.79 -13.71 -16.64
C VAL A 314 -10.86 -15.08 -15.96
N GLY A 315 -10.22 -16.05 -16.60
CA GLY A 315 -9.91 -17.35 -16.02
C GLY A 315 -8.42 -17.53 -15.78
N GLU A 316 -8.02 -18.74 -15.40
CA GLU A 316 -6.65 -19.10 -15.00
C GLU A 316 -5.55 -18.46 -15.86
N LYS A 317 -5.61 -18.64 -17.19
CA LYS A 317 -4.60 -18.10 -18.11
C LYS A 317 -4.55 -16.57 -18.12
N THR A 318 -5.71 -15.92 -18.10
CA THR A 318 -5.80 -14.46 -18.05
C THR A 318 -5.25 -13.94 -16.71
N THR A 319 -5.63 -14.59 -15.60
CA THR A 319 -5.13 -14.26 -14.25
C THR A 319 -3.61 -14.39 -14.17
N GLN A 320 -3.04 -15.50 -14.63
CA GLN A 320 -1.59 -15.73 -14.64
C GLN A 320 -0.86 -14.71 -15.52
N ALA A 321 -1.38 -14.40 -16.71
CA ALA A 321 -0.78 -13.41 -17.60
C ALA A 321 -0.82 -11.98 -17.02
N LEU A 322 -1.83 -11.68 -16.20
CA LEU A 322 -1.91 -10.42 -15.44
C LEU A 322 -0.93 -10.38 -14.24
N GLY A 323 -0.30 -11.51 -13.88
CA GLY A 323 0.59 -11.65 -12.73
C GLY A 323 -0.09 -12.14 -11.46
N GLY A 324 -1.35 -12.56 -11.52
CA GLY A 324 -2.10 -13.09 -10.39
C GLY A 324 -1.98 -14.60 -10.21
N GLU A 325 -2.40 -15.08 -9.05
CA GLU A 325 -2.56 -16.50 -8.74
C GLU A 325 -4.00 -16.94 -9.03
N TRP A 326 -4.15 -18.05 -9.75
CA TRP A 326 -5.45 -18.71 -9.89
C TRP A 326 -5.61 -19.74 -8.78
N LYS A 327 -6.57 -19.52 -7.87
CA LYS A 327 -6.96 -20.49 -6.85
C LYS A 327 -8.39 -20.92 -7.10
N ALA A 328 -8.56 -21.89 -7.99
CA ALA A 328 -9.87 -22.46 -8.29
C ALA A 328 -10.64 -22.70 -6.98
N ALA A 329 -11.76 -22.02 -6.78
CA ALA A 329 -12.63 -22.29 -5.65
C ALA A 329 -12.95 -23.79 -5.65
N GLU A 330 -12.73 -24.47 -4.53
CA GLU A 330 -13.10 -25.87 -4.41
C GLU A 330 -14.57 -26.02 -4.76
N THR A 331 -14.84 -26.96 -5.66
CA THR A 331 -16.16 -27.22 -6.18
C THR A 331 -17.12 -27.61 -5.05
N THR A 332 -17.99 -26.70 -4.63
CA THR A 332 -18.84 -26.89 -3.43
C THR A 332 -19.98 -27.89 -3.61
N TRP A 333 -20.26 -28.32 -4.85
CA TRP A 333 -21.36 -29.25 -5.14
C TRP A 333 -20.86 -30.54 -5.78
N THR A 334 -21.37 -31.65 -5.25
CA THR A 334 -21.08 -33.00 -5.70
C THR A 334 -22.30 -33.64 -6.37
N VAL A 335 -22.03 -34.56 -7.30
CA VAL A 335 -23.03 -35.46 -7.88
C VAL A 335 -22.47 -36.87 -7.84
N SER A 336 -23.21 -37.77 -7.20
CA SER A 336 -22.83 -39.18 -6.98
C SER A 336 -23.64 -40.16 -7.83
N ARG A 337 -24.47 -39.68 -8.75
CA ARG A 337 -25.32 -40.52 -9.63
C ARG A 337 -25.62 -39.84 -10.95
N ILE A 338 -25.87 -40.62 -12.00
CA ILE A 338 -26.18 -40.08 -13.32
C ILE A 338 -27.59 -39.48 -13.29
N LEU A 339 -27.68 -38.15 -13.44
CA LEU A 339 -28.97 -37.47 -13.49
C LEU A 339 -29.51 -37.47 -14.92
N LYS A 340 -30.76 -37.88 -15.07
CA LYS A 340 -31.44 -37.97 -16.36
C LYS A 340 -32.95 -37.88 -16.14
N LYS A 341 -33.68 -37.60 -17.21
CA LYS A 341 -35.14 -37.66 -17.18
C LYS A 341 -35.61 -39.09 -16.99
N THR A 342 -36.48 -39.32 -16.02
CA THR A 342 -37.08 -40.62 -15.68
C THR A 342 -38.58 -40.47 -15.37
N SER A 343 -39.29 -41.57 -15.16
CA SER A 343 -40.67 -41.56 -14.64
C SER A 343 -40.75 -42.52 -13.45
N PRO A 344 -40.90 -42.06 -12.20
CA PRO A 344 -41.01 -40.66 -11.77
C PRO A 344 -39.71 -39.86 -12.00
N LEU A 345 -39.80 -38.52 -12.04
CA LEU A 345 -38.65 -37.63 -12.25
C LEU A 345 -37.59 -37.81 -11.15
N MET A 346 -36.31 -37.76 -11.52
CA MET A 346 -35.24 -37.64 -10.53
C MET A 346 -35.35 -36.29 -9.83
N LYS A 347 -35.28 -36.29 -8.50
CA LYS A 347 -35.30 -35.09 -7.67
C LYS A 347 -34.12 -35.06 -6.71
N GLY A 348 -33.71 -33.87 -6.28
CA GLY A 348 -32.70 -33.71 -5.24
C GLY A 348 -31.87 -32.44 -5.33
N ALA A 349 -31.04 -32.23 -4.30
CA ALA A 349 -30.08 -31.12 -4.27
C ALA A 349 -29.05 -31.24 -5.40
N ASP A 350 -28.65 -32.44 -5.78
CA ASP A 350 -27.77 -32.74 -6.91
C ASP A 350 -28.36 -32.25 -8.25
N VAL A 351 -29.66 -32.48 -8.47
CA VAL A 351 -30.41 -31.95 -9.63
C VAL A 351 -30.43 -30.42 -9.60
N LYS A 352 -30.74 -29.83 -8.43
CA LYS A 352 -30.77 -28.38 -8.27
C LYS A 352 -29.40 -27.73 -8.51
N ASN A 353 -28.31 -28.38 -8.10
CA ASN A 353 -26.95 -27.92 -8.33
C ASN A 353 -26.60 -27.93 -9.82
N VAL A 354 -26.92 -29.02 -10.54
CA VAL A 354 -26.73 -29.09 -11.99
C VAL A 354 -27.56 -28.03 -12.73
N GLN A 355 -28.82 -27.83 -12.35
CA GLN A 355 -29.67 -26.79 -12.93
C GLN A 355 -29.10 -25.39 -12.67
N THR A 356 -28.62 -25.13 -11.45
CA THR A 356 -27.99 -23.85 -11.08
C THR A 356 -26.74 -23.59 -11.93
N ALA A 357 -25.88 -24.60 -12.10
CA ALA A 357 -24.68 -24.50 -12.92
C ALA A 357 -25.00 -24.28 -14.42
N LEU A 358 -26.04 -24.94 -14.93
CA LEU A 358 -26.53 -24.72 -16.30
C LEU A 358 -27.05 -23.30 -16.50
N ILE A 359 -27.89 -22.82 -15.58
CA ILE A 359 -28.45 -21.46 -15.62
C ILE A 359 -27.33 -20.41 -15.55
N ALA A 360 -26.35 -20.61 -14.67
CA ALA A 360 -25.17 -19.73 -14.56
C ALA A 360 -24.32 -19.68 -15.85
N LYS A 361 -24.35 -20.75 -16.65
CA LYS A 361 -23.71 -20.81 -17.97
C LYS A 361 -24.65 -20.42 -19.12
N GLY A 362 -25.85 -19.91 -18.82
CA GLY A 362 -26.80 -19.38 -19.80
C GLY A 362 -27.74 -20.42 -20.42
N TYR A 363 -27.78 -21.64 -19.90
CA TYR A 363 -28.69 -22.69 -20.38
C TYR A 363 -29.98 -22.70 -19.55
N SER A 364 -31.10 -22.31 -20.16
CA SER A 364 -32.39 -22.24 -19.47
C SER A 364 -32.92 -23.63 -19.12
N CYS A 365 -33.24 -23.85 -17.84
CA CYS A 365 -33.93 -25.04 -17.33
C CYS A 365 -35.47 -24.88 -17.32
N GLY A 366 -36.02 -23.89 -18.03
CA GLY A 366 -37.46 -23.58 -18.06
C GLY A 366 -37.88 -22.52 -17.04
N GLY A 367 -39.18 -22.21 -17.00
CA GLY A 367 -39.73 -21.09 -16.21
C GLY A 367 -39.60 -21.25 -14.69
N THR A 368 -39.44 -22.48 -14.19
CA THR A 368 -39.25 -22.79 -12.77
C THR A 368 -37.78 -22.71 -12.34
N GLY A 369 -36.84 -22.58 -13.28
CA GLY A 369 -35.41 -22.46 -12.98
C GLY A 369 -34.81 -23.72 -12.35
N ALA A 370 -34.07 -23.56 -11.25
CA ALA A 370 -33.46 -24.65 -10.49
C ALA A 370 -34.45 -25.19 -9.44
N ASP A 371 -35.46 -25.92 -9.90
CA ASP A 371 -36.53 -26.49 -9.07
C ASP A 371 -36.16 -27.82 -8.38
N GLY A 372 -35.00 -28.40 -8.71
CA GLY A 372 -34.55 -29.67 -8.17
C GLY A 372 -35.21 -30.89 -8.81
N GLU A 373 -35.93 -30.74 -9.94
CA GLU A 373 -36.57 -31.83 -10.67
C GLU A 373 -35.99 -31.97 -12.09
N PHE A 374 -35.49 -33.16 -12.44
CA PHE A 374 -34.84 -33.38 -13.74
C PHE A 374 -35.90 -33.62 -14.83
N GLY A 375 -36.58 -32.55 -15.24
CA GLY A 375 -37.63 -32.56 -16.26
C GLY A 375 -37.13 -32.41 -17.70
N LYS A 376 -38.07 -32.29 -18.64
CA LYS A 376 -37.79 -32.11 -20.08
C LYS A 376 -36.92 -30.87 -20.38
N ASN A 377 -37.09 -29.80 -19.60
CA ASN A 377 -36.36 -28.56 -19.80
C ASN A 377 -34.91 -28.69 -19.31
N THR A 378 -34.69 -29.32 -18.14
CA THR A 378 -33.34 -29.66 -17.66
C THR A 378 -32.60 -30.58 -18.62
N GLU A 379 -33.27 -31.61 -19.16
CA GLU A 379 -32.68 -32.49 -20.18
C GLU A 379 -32.25 -31.70 -21.44
N SER A 380 -33.10 -30.77 -21.90
CA SER A 380 -32.81 -29.91 -23.05
C SER A 380 -31.63 -28.96 -22.79
N ALA A 381 -31.56 -28.40 -21.57
CA ALA A 381 -30.44 -27.59 -21.12
C ALA A 381 -29.12 -28.38 -21.10
N VAL A 382 -29.15 -29.61 -20.55
CA VAL A 382 -28.00 -30.52 -20.54
C VAL A 382 -27.55 -30.84 -21.97
N LYS A 383 -28.46 -31.20 -22.88
CA LYS A 383 -28.12 -31.46 -24.29
C LYS A 383 -27.49 -30.24 -24.96
N SER A 384 -28.04 -29.05 -24.71
CA SER A 384 -27.51 -27.79 -25.26
C SER A 384 -26.11 -27.49 -24.74
N PHE A 385 -25.89 -27.69 -23.45
CA PHE A 385 -24.58 -27.55 -22.81
C PHE A 385 -23.58 -28.58 -23.36
N GLN A 386 -23.96 -29.86 -23.42
CA GLN A 386 -23.11 -30.93 -23.95
C GLN A 386 -22.65 -30.62 -25.38
N LYS A 387 -23.58 -30.18 -26.24
CA LYS A 387 -23.27 -29.78 -27.62
C LYS A 387 -22.26 -28.63 -27.64
N ALA A 388 -22.47 -27.58 -26.86
CA ALA A 388 -21.56 -26.44 -26.78
C ALA A 388 -20.20 -26.79 -26.16
N ALA A 389 -20.17 -27.78 -25.27
CA ALA A 389 -18.97 -28.22 -24.56
C ALA A 389 -18.19 -29.35 -25.27
N GLY A 390 -18.64 -29.78 -26.47
CA GLY A 390 -18.00 -30.86 -27.23
C GLY A 390 -18.14 -32.25 -26.59
N LEU A 391 -19.21 -32.49 -25.83
CA LEU A 391 -19.50 -33.76 -25.16
C LEU A 391 -20.50 -34.59 -25.98
N ALA A 392 -20.59 -35.89 -25.67
CA ALA A 392 -21.70 -36.72 -26.16
C ALA A 392 -23.04 -36.13 -25.72
N VAL A 393 -23.95 -35.89 -26.68
CA VAL A 393 -25.24 -35.21 -26.46
C VAL A 393 -26.30 -36.24 -26.04
N ASP A 394 -26.13 -36.83 -24.86
CA ASP A 394 -27.01 -37.87 -24.33
C ASP A 394 -28.10 -37.36 -23.38
N GLY A 395 -28.05 -36.07 -23.00
CA GLY A 395 -28.98 -35.42 -22.07
C GLY A 395 -28.84 -35.87 -20.62
N LYS A 396 -27.74 -36.54 -20.28
CA LYS A 396 -27.46 -37.03 -18.93
C LYS A 396 -26.37 -36.20 -18.26
N ALA A 397 -26.59 -35.82 -17.01
CA ALA A 397 -25.54 -35.25 -16.17
C ALA A 397 -24.77 -36.39 -15.48
N GLY A 398 -23.87 -37.03 -16.23
CA GLY A 398 -22.85 -37.95 -15.71
C GLY A 398 -21.50 -37.27 -15.50
N LYS A 399 -20.45 -38.05 -15.17
CA LYS A 399 -19.09 -37.56 -14.86
C LYS A 399 -18.62 -36.41 -15.75
N ASN A 400 -18.58 -36.60 -17.07
CA ASN A 400 -18.07 -35.59 -18.00
C ASN A 400 -18.90 -34.31 -18.00
N THR A 401 -20.23 -34.43 -18.00
CA THR A 401 -21.14 -33.28 -17.93
C THR A 401 -20.96 -32.52 -16.62
N VAL A 402 -20.95 -33.21 -15.48
CA VAL A 402 -20.82 -32.62 -14.14
C VAL A 402 -19.45 -31.92 -13.99
N THR A 403 -18.36 -32.59 -14.35
CA THR A 403 -17.02 -31.99 -14.30
C THR A 403 -16.93 -30.75 -15.19
N LYS A 404 -17.51 -30.78 -16.40
CA LYS A 404 -17.48 -29.63 -17.32
C LYS A 404 -18.40 -28.48 -16.89
N LEU A 405 -19.46 -28.78 -16.13
CA LEU A 405 -20.29 -27.77 -15.45
C LEU A 405 -19.56 -27.11 -14.27
N GLY A 406 -18.42 -27.68 -13.84
CA GLY A 406 -17.69 -27.24 -12.67
C GLY A 406 -18.27 -27.83 -11.39
N GLY A 407 -18.72 -29.10 -11.43
CA GLY A 407 -19.15 -29.92 -10.28
C GLY A 407 -18.16 -31.05 -10.00
N LYS A 408 -18.13 -31.58 -8.77
CA LYS A 408 -17.33 -32.78 -8.43
C LYS A 408 -18.18 -34.04 -8.63
N TRP A 409 -17.63 -35.03 -9.33
CA TRP A 409 -18.28 -36.32 -9.56
C TRP A 409 -17.75 -37.37 -8.60
N GLU A 410 -18.65 -38.04 -7.86
CA GLU A 410 -18.31 -39.02 -6.82
C GLU A 410 -18.91 -40.42 -7.06
N GLY A 411 -19.57 -40.61 -8.21
CA GLY A 411 -20.40 -41.80 -8.53
C GLY A 411 -19.77 -42.86 -9.41
#